data_AF-A0A1M7IH79-F1
#
_entry.id   AF-A0A1M7IH79-F1
#
_cell.length_a   1.000
_cell.length_b   1.000
_cell.length_c   1.000
_cell.angle_alpha   90.00
_cell.angle_beta   90.00
_cell.angle_gamma   90.00
#
_symmetry.space_group_name_H-M   'P 1'
#
loop_
_entity.id
_entity.type
_entity.pdbx_description
1 polymer ?
#
loop_
_entity_poly.entity_id
_entity_poly.type
_entity_poly.pdbx_seq_one_letter_code
_entity_poly.pdbx_strand_id
1 'polypeptide(L)'
;MEVLRLVNEKMFECKLVLPGKYYIQLTEEGKQLYEECSMGMEVTFPVELIDGITLADCIPAFVESVYLEFNPKYEITEDTKVACELYKLGKTDEVFNLLVTITYPESDKEFHELLIFSQIELTDDCFTFELMGDQTMFNMENY
;
A
#
# COMPACT_ATOMS: atom_id res chain seq x y z
N MET A 1 20.05 -7.55 39.41
CA MET A 1 19.66 -8.53 38.39
C MET A 1 19.04 -7.72 37.27
N GLU A 2 19.90 -7.26 36.36
CA GLU A 2 19.48 -6.42 35.23
C GLU A 2 18.68 -7.28 34.27
N VAL A 3 17.39 -6.97 34.16
CA VAL A 3 16.55 -7.54 33.11
C VAL A 3 16.97 -6.86 31.82
N LEU A 4 17.86 -7.52 31.07
CA LEU A 4 18.12 -7.24 29.67
C LEU A 4 16.79 -7.39 28.91
N ARG A 5 15.97 -6.34 28.89
CA ARG A 5 14.98 -6.13 27.84
C ARG A 5 15.73 -5.55 26.64
N LEU A 6 16.42 -6.42 25.92
CA LEU A 6 16.62 -6.22 24.49
C LEU A 6 15.30 -6.64 23.83
N VAL A 7 14.31 -5.74 23.86
CA VAL A 7 13.28 -5.78 22.84
C VAL A 7 14.03 -5.27 21.60
N ASN A 8 14.31 -6.13 20.65
CA ASN A 8 14.90 -5.73 19.38
C ASN A 8 13.84 -4.91 18.62
N GLU A 9 13.62 -3.66 19.03
CA GLU A 9 12.90 -2.65 18.25
C GLU A 9 13.81 -2.30 17.07
N LYS A 10 13.81 -3.16 16.04
CA LYS A 10 14.48 -2.83 14.79
C LYS A 10 13.48 -2.02 13.96
N MET A 11 13.69 -0.72 13.93
CA MET A 11 13.02 0.17 12.97
C MET A 11 13.31 -0.37 11.56
N PHE A 12 12.25 -0.69 10.83
CA PHE A 12 12.32 -1.21 9.48
C PHE A 12 11.68 -0.18 8.55
N GLU A 13 12.38 0.25 7.49
CA GLU A 13 11.84 1.24 6.56
C GLU A 13 11.04 0.55 5.46
N CYS A 14 9.78 0.95 5.28
CA CYS A 14 8.93 0.50 4.19
C CYS A 14 8.75 1.67 3.21
N LYS A 15 9.09 1.46 1.94
CA LYS A 15 9.13 2.53 0.92
C LYS A 15 8.25 2.19 -0.25
N LEU A 16 7.31 3.08 -0.57
CA LEU A 16 6.47 3.00 -1.75
C LEU A 16 6.96 3.99 -2.79
N VAL A 17 7.31 3.48 -3.96
CA VAL A 17 7.61 4.27 -5.17
C VAL A 17 6.38 4.35 -6.07
N LEU A 18 5.99 5.57 -6.41
CA LEU A 18 4.96 5.86 -7.39
C LEU A 18 5.58 6.43 -8.68
N PRO A 19 5.38 5.77 -9.82
CA PRO A 19 5.58 6.39 -11.12
C PRO A 19 4.76 7.68 -11.25
N GLY A 20 5.30 8.65 -12.01
CA GLY A 20 4.68 9.96 -12.17
C GLY A 20 3.19 9.91 -12.60
N LYS A 21 2.80 8.93 -13.42
CA LYS A 21 1.40 8.71 -13.85
C LYS A 21 0.41 8.49 -12.69
N TYR A 22 0.88 7.94 -11.57
CA TYR A 22 0.08 7.67 -10.38
C TYR A 22 0.18 8.80 -9.38
N TYR A 23 1.37 9.35 -9.20
CA TYR A 23 1.59 10.49 -8.32
C TYR A 23 0.74 11.72 -8.70
N ILE A 24 0.59 12.02 -10.00
CA ILE A 24 -0.23 13.17 -10.44
C ILE A 24 -1.72 13.01 -10.11
N GLN A 25 -2.19 11.81 -9.80
CA GLN A 25 -3.58 11.53 -9.44
C GLN A 25 -3.88 11.89 -7.99
N LEU A 26 -2.87 12.04 -7.14
CA LEU A 26 -3.04 12.36 -5.73
C LEU A 26 -3.52 13.81 -5.53
N THR A 27 -4.17 14.06 -4.39
CA THR A 27 -4.42 15.43 -3.91
C THR A 27 -3.11 16.15 -3.59
N GLU A 28 -3.17 17.48 -3.44
CA GLU A 28 -1.99 18.28 -3.08
C GLU A 28 -1.47 17.94 -1.67
N GLU A 29 -2.35 17.55 -0.74
CA GLU A 29 -1.94 17.06 0.58
C GLU A 29 -1.19 15.73 0.48
N GLY A 30 -1.71 14.77 -0.30
CA GLY A 30 -1.06 13.48 -0.49
C GLY A 30 0.30 13.61 -1.16
N LYS A 31 0.42 14.49 -2.15
CA LYS A 31 1.69 14.78 -2.84
C LYS A 31 2.80 15.23 -1.91
N GLN A 32 2.49 15.96 -0.85
CA GLN A 32 3.46 16.46 0.13
C GLN A 32 4.12 15.35 0.96
N LEU A 33 3.55 14.14 0.97
CA LEU A 33 4.13 12.99 1.66
C LEU A 33 5.32 12.38 0.91
N TYR A 34 5.47 12.70 -0.39
CA TYR A 34 6.44 12.06 -1.26
C TYR A 34 7.64 12.96 -1.57
N GLU A 35 8.80 12.35 -1.67
CA GLU A 35 10.05 12.96 -2.11
C GLU A 35 10.44 12.44 -3.50
N GLU A 36 11.10 13.26 -4.31
CA GLU A 36 11.57 12.84 -5.62
C GLU A 36 12.76 11.88 -5.49
N CYS A 37 12.72 10.77 -6.22
CA CYS A 37 13.80 9.79 -6.31
C CYS A 37 14.12 9.46 -7.78
N SER A 38 15.17 8.67 -8.01
CA SER A 38 15.58 8.32 -9.38
C SER A 38 14.55 7.52 -10.19
N MET A 39 13.57 6.91 -9.51
CA MET A 39 12.55 6.04 -10.12
C MET A 39 11.17 6.72 -10.21
N GLY A 40 10.96 7.86 -9.55
CA GLY A 40 9.66 8.52 -9.45
C GLY A 40 9.52 9.28 -8.14
N MET A 41 8.38 9.12 -7.48
CA MET A 41 8.09 9.74 -6.19
C MET A 41 8.05 8.68 -5.11
N GLU A 42 8.77 8.86 -4.01
CA GLU A 42 8.90 7.88 -2.92
C GLU A 42 8.31 8.43 -1.62
N VAL A 43 7.59 7.58 -0.88
CA VAL A 43 7.22 7.84 0.51
C VAL A 43 7.81 6.74 1.39
N THR A 44 8.37 7.14 2.53
CA THR A 44 8.94 6.21 3.53
C THR A 44 8.06 6.17 4.77
N PHE A 45 7.75 4.97 5.24
CA PHE A 45 7.03 4.74 6.48
C PHE A 45 7.86 3.86 7.42
N PRO A 46 8.17 4.33 8.64
CA PRO A 46 8.85 3.51 9.63
C PRO A 46 7.88 2.45 10.16
N VAL A 47 8.26 1.18 10.05
CA VAL A 47 7.51 0.04 10.55
C VAL A 47 8.24 -0.56 11.75
N GLU A 48 7.53 -0.70 12.86
CA GLU A 48 7.99 -1.47 14.00
C GLU A 48 7.53 -2.91 13.86
N LEU A 49 8.45 -3.79 13.47
CA LEU A 49 8.18 -5.22 13.35
C LEU A 49 8.25 -5.87 14.75
N ILE A 50 7.12 -5.89 15.45
CA ILE A 50 6.96 -6.60 16.73
C ILE A 50 6.59 -8.07 16.49
N ASP A 51 6.79 -8.92 17.52
CA ASP A 51 6.49 -10.36 17.45
C ASP A 51 5.07 -10.63 16.92
N GLY A 52 4.99 -11.29 15.75
CA GLY A 52 3.74 -11.67 15.11
C GLY A 52 3.20 -10.69 14.06
N ILE A 53 3.83 -9.51 13.88
CA ILE A 53 3.55 -8.59 12.77
C ILE A 53 4.60 -8.77 11.68
N THR A 54 4.16 -8.99 10.45
CA THR A 54 5.01 -9.15 9.28
C THR A 54 4.88 -7.95 8.34
N LEU A 55 5.84 -7.78 7.42
CA LEU A 55 5.73 -6.77 6.35
C LEU A 55 4.46 -6.92 5.52
N ALA A 56 3.98 -8.16 5.34
CA ALA A 56 2.75 -8.42 4.61
C ALA A 56 1.51 -7.82 5.29
N ASP A 57 1.55 -7.66 6.62
CA ASP A 57 0.48 -7.03 7.40
C ASP A 57 0.54 -5.50 7.32
N CYS A 58 1.74 -4.94 7.13
CA CYS A 58 1.95 -3.50 7.09
C CYS A 58 1.72 -2.87 5.71
N ILE A 59 1.97 -3.61 4.63
CA ILE A 59 1.78 -3.12 3.25
C ILE A 59 0.35 -2.60 3.01
N PRO A 60 -0.73 -3.34 3.35
CA PRO A 60 -2.10 -2.87 3.14
C PRO A 60 -2.37 -1.53 3.84
N ALA A 61 -2.04 -1.43 5.13
CA ALA A 61 -2.24 -0.22 5.92
C ALA A 61 -1.43 0.96 5.36
N PHE A 62 -0.18 0.69 4.94
CA PHE A 62 0.67 1.71 4.35
C PHE A 62 0.09 2.25 3.03
N VAL A 63 -0.32 1.36 2.12
CA VAL A 63 -0.93 1.75 0.84
C VAL A 63 -2.25 2.49 1.04
N GLU A 64 -3.06 2.07 2.01
CA GLU A 64 -4.30 2.75 2.37
C GLU A 64 -4.03 4.21 2.78
N SER A 65 -3.15 4.42 3.74
CA SER A 65 -2.89 5.74 4.32
C SER A 65 -2.11 6.70 3.42
N VAL A 66 -1.32 6.23 2.45
CA VAL A 66 -0.48 7.13 1.62
C VAL A 66 -0.87 7.20 0.16
N TYR A 67 -1.72 6.28 -0.31
CA TYR A 67 -2.15 6.23 -1.70
C TYR A 67 -3.67 6.25 -1.83
N LEU A 68 -4.40 5.37 -1.15
CA LEU A 68 -5.86 5.27 -1.34
C LEU A 68 -6.58 6.50 -0.80
N GLU A 69 -6.32 6.90 0.46
CA GLU A 69 -6.96 8.05 1.11
C GLU A 69 -6.76 9.36 0.33
N PHE A 70 -5.62 9.50 -0.33
CA PHE A 70 -5.25 10.72 -1.06
C PHE A 70 -5.48 10.65 -2.56
N ASN A 71 -6.08 9.58 -3.08
CA ASN A 71 -6.41 9.47 -4.50
C ASN A 71 -7.91 9.69 -4.72
N PRO A 72 -8.33 10.84 -5.29
CA PRO A 72 -9.74 11.16 -5.50
C PRO A 72 -10.50 10.15 -6.37
N LYS A 73 -9.79 9.31 -7.15
CA LYS A 73 -10.37 8.20 -7.92
C LYS A 73 -11.25 7.29 -7.06
N TYR A 74 -10.90 7.11 -5.78
CA TYR A 74 -11.57 6.16 -4.90
C TYR A 74 -12.74 6.76 -4.11
N GLU A 75 -12.88 8.10 -4.08
CA GLU A 75 -13.96 8.80 -3.37
C GLU A 75 -14.11 8.34 -1.89
N ILE A 76 -13.01 8.02 -1.22
CA ILE A 76 -13.02 7.52 0.16
C ILE A 76 -13.44 8.65 1.12
N THR A 77 -14.40 8.34 1.99
CA THR A 77 -14.91 9.21 3.07
C THR A 77 -14.86 8.49 4.41
N GLU A 78 -15.14 9.19 5.51
CA GLU A 78 -15.17 8.60 6.87
C GLU A 78 -16.14 7.41 7.01
N ASP A 79 -17.20 7.38 6.20
CA ASP A 79 -18.22 6.31 6.22
C ASP A 79 -17.91 5.16 5.23
N THR A 80 -16.83 5.29 4.45
CA THR A 80 -16.42 4.29 3.46
C THR A 80 -15.68 3.15 4.14
N LYS A 81 -16.00 1.91 3.80
CA LYS A 81 -15.25 0.75 4.28
C LYS A 81 -14.24 0.32 3.23
N VAL A 82 -12.96 0.34 3.59
CA VAL A 82 -11.86 -0.14 2.76
C VAL A 82 -11.37 -1.47 3.32
N ALA A 83 -11.23 -2.47 2.46
CA ALA A 83 -10.62 -3.75 2.78
C ALA A 83 -9.50 -4.03 1.77
N CYS A 84 -8.32 -4.37 2.27
CA CYS A 84 -7.14 -4.59 1.46
C CYS A 84 -6.59 -6.01 1.72
N GLU A 85 -6.44 -6.80 0.67
CA GLU A 85 -5.97 -8.19 0.76
C GLU A 85 -4.73 -8.40 -0.11
N LEU A 86 -3.64 -8.92 0.49
CA LEU A 86 -2.38 -9.12 -0.19
C LEU A 86 -2.31 -10.50 -0.87
N TYR A 87 -2.00 -10.53 -2.17
CA TYR A 87 -1.91 -11.73 -2.99
C TYR A 87 -0.56 -11.83 -3.72
N LYS A 88 0.10 -12.99 -3.64
CA LYS A 88 1.19 -13.34 -4.57
C LYS A 88 0.63 -14.12 -5.76
N LEU A 89 0.44 -13.47 -6.91
CA LEU A 89 0.05 -14.12 -8.16
C LEU A 89 1.29 -14.37 -9.02
N GLY A 90 2.06 -15.42 -8.74
CA GLY A 90 3.20 -15.78 -9.59
C GLY A 90 4.24 -16.68 -8.93
N LYS A 91 5.17 -17.20 -9.75
CA LYS A 91 6.37 -17.93 -9.32
C LYS A 91 7.62 -17.03 -9.23
N THR A 92 7.50 -15.76 -9.62
CA THR A 92 8.57 -14.77 -9.49
C THR A 92 8.36 -14.05 -8.16
N ASP A 93 9.33 -14.17 -7.26
CA ASP A 93 9.21 -13.69 -5.87
C ASP A 93 9.11 -12.16 -5.72
N GLU A 94 9.25 -11.44 -6.84
CA GLU A 94 9.37 -9.99 -6.90
C GLU A 94 8.06 -9.25 -7.22
N VAL A 95 6.96 -9.94 -7.55
CA VAL A 95 5.67 -9.29 -7.87
C VAL A 95 4.58 -9.75 -6.91
N PHE A 96 3.83 -8.80 -6.37
CA PHE A 96 2.68 -9.04 -5.53
C PHE A 96 1.55 -8.08 -5.87
N ASN A 97 0.34 -8.40 -5.42
CA ASN A 97 -0.85 -7.62 -5.70
C ASN A 97 -1.58 -7.30 -4.41
N LEU A 98 -2.23 -6.15 -4.38
CA LEU A 98 -3.17 -5.77 -3.34
C LEU A 98 -4.56 -5.66 -3.96
N LEU A 99 -5.49 -6.50 -3.52
CA LEU A 99 -6.89 -6.35 -3.85
C LEU A 99 -7.49 -5.33 -2.88
N VAL A 100 -7.93 -4.21 -3.42
CA VAL A 100 -8.66 -3.18 -2.70
C VAL A 100 -10.14 -3.40 -2.98
N THR A 101 -10.94 -3.54 -1.93
CA THR A 101 -12.40 -3.57 -1.98
C THR A 101 -12.95 -2.40 -1.19
N ILE A 102 -13.77 -1.58 -1.84
CA ILE A 102 -14.37 -0.38 -1.28
C ILE A 102 -15.89 -0.55 -1.26
N THR A 103 -16.48 -0.43 -0.08
CA THR A 103 -17.92 -0.44 0.13
C THR A 103 -18.39 0.96 0.53
N TYR A 104 -19.20 1.58 -0.31
CA TYR A 104 -19.75 2.91 -0.08
C TYR A 104 -21.08 2.83 0.70
N PRO A 105 -21.34 3.75 1.65
CA PRO A 105 -22.49 3.66 2.55
C PRO A 105 -23.86 3.70 1.86
N GLU A 106 -23.96 4.33 0.69
CA GLU A 106 -25.21 4.49 -0.07
C GLU A 106 -25.28 3.59 -1.33
N SER A 107 -24.34 2.64 -1.48
CA SER A 107 -24.24 1.77 -2.65
C SER A 107 -24.28 0.30 -2.25
N ASP A 108 -25.17 -0.47 -2.88
CA ASP A 108 -25.14 -1.94 -2.81
C ASP A 108 -23.99 -2.54 -3.64
N LYS A 109 -23.27 -1.72 -4.41
CA LYS A 109 -22.15 -2.13 -5.26
C LYS A 109 -20.82 -1.86 -4.59
N GLU A 110 -19.96 -2.86 -4.64
CA GLU A 110 -18.55 -2.78 -4.26
C GLU A 110 -17.70 -2.34 -5.44
N PHE A 111 -16.71 -1.48 -5.16
CA PHE A 111 -15.63 -1.19 -6.08
C PHE A 111 -14.46 -2.09 -5.75
N HIS A 112 -13.91 -2.76 -6.77
CA HIS A 112 -12.72 -3.58 -6.61
C HIS A 112 -11.62 -3.10 -7.53
N GLU A 113 -10.40 -3.06 -7.01
CA GLU A 113 -9.21 -2.76 -7.78
C GLU A 113 -8.05 -3.65 -7.36
N LEU A 114 -7.38 -4.21 -8.34
CA LEU A 114 -6.14 -4.93 -8.14
C LEU A 114 -4.97 -3.97 -8.41
N LEU A 115 -4.23 -3.62 -7.36
CA LEU A 115 -2.96 -2.90 -7.47
C LEU A 115 -1.82 -3.90 -7.61
N ILE A 116 -0.94 -3.69 -8.57
CA ILE A 116 0.16 -4.59 -8.93
C ILE A 116 1.47 -3.90 -8.54
N PHE A 117 2.24 -4.55 -7.68
CA PHE A 117 3.49 -4.02 -7.15
C PHE A 117 4.68 -4.91 -7.52
N SER A 118 5.82 -4.28 -7.74
CA SER A 118 7.12 -4.95 -7.84
C SER A 118 7.96 -4.62 -6.62
N GLN A 119 8.54 -5.63 -5.98
CA GLN A 119 9.65 -5.44 -5.05
C GLN A 119 10.85 -4.91 -5.84
N ILE A 120 11.46 -3.86 -5.32
CA ILE A 120 12.68 -3.24 -5.85
C ILE A 120 13.88 -3.62 -4.98
N GLU A 121 13.71 -3.55 -3.65
CA GLU A 121 14.77 -3.83 -2.69
C GLU A 121 14.19 -4.52 -1.45
N LEU A 122 14.96 -5.47 -0.92
CA LEU A 122 14.71 -6.07 0.38
C LEU A 122 16.05 -6.33 1.07
N THR A 123 16.31 -5.58 2.14
CA THR A 123 17.46 -5.74 3.03
C THR A 123 16.99 -6.14 4.43
N ASP A 124 17.92 -6.24 5.38
CA ASP A 124 17.56 -6.55 6.77
C ASP A 124 16.77 -5.43 7.47
N ASP A 125 16.76 -4.21 6.91
CA ASP A 125 16.24 -2.99 7.51
C ASP A 125 15.37 -2.13 6.57
N CYS A 126 15.24 -2.52 5.30
CA CYS A 126 14.50 -1.77 4.29
C CYS A 126 13.72 -2.71 3.36
N PHE A 127 12.51 -2.32 2.99
CA PHE A 127 11.73 -2.90 1.91
C PHE A 127 11.22 -1.78 1.00
N THR A 128 11.61 -1.83 -0.27
CA THR A 128 11.18 -0.87 -1.28
C THR A 128 10.38 -1.58 -2.34
N PHE A 129 9.21 -1.04 -2.68
CA PHE A 129 8.32 -1.58 -3.69
C PHE A 129 7.70 -0.47 -4.54
N GLU A 130 7.39 -0.78 -5.79
CA GLU A 130 6.90 0.18 -6.79
C GLU A 130 5.50 -0.23 -7.27
N LEU A 131 4.59 0.75 -7.41
CA LEU A 131 3.30 0.53 -8.07
C LEU A 131 3.49 0.45 -9.59
N MET A 132 3.36 -0.75 -10.15
CA MET A 132 3.55 -1.03 -11.57
C MET A 132 2.28 -0.75 -12.39
N GLY A 133 1.13 -1.13 -11.82
CA GLY A 133 -0.13 -1.20 -12.52
C GLY A 133 -1.33 -1.24 -11.58
N ASP A 134 -2.49 -0.92 -12.13
CA ASP A 134 -3.78 -1.07 -11.49
C ASP A 134 -4.77 -1.68 -12.50
N GLN A 135 -5.69 -2.51 -12.00
CA GLN A 135 -6.77 -3.08 -12.78
C GLN A 135 -8.08 -2.98 -11.99
N THR A 136 -8.95 -2.08 -12.42
CA THR A 136 -10.31 -1.99 -11.87
C THR A 136 -11.13 -3.21 -12.29
N MET A 137 -11.72 -3.88 -11.32
CA MET A 137 -12.66 -4.99 -11.51
C MET A 137 -14.04 -4.50 -11.11
N PHE A 138 -14.90 -4.23 -12.09
CA PHE A 138 -16.31 -3.95 -11.81
C PHE A 138 -17.03 -5.25 -11.51
N ASN A 139 -17.79 -5.29 -10.42
CA ASN A 139 -18.68 -6.42 -10.16
C ASN A 139 -19.73 -6.50 -11.29
N MET A 140 -19.83 -7.69 -11.90
CA MET A 140 -20.71 -7.98 -13.02
C MET A 140 -22.15 -8.12 -12.54
N GLU A 141 -22.86 -7.01 -12.41
CA GLU A 141 -24.33 -7.04 -12.37
C GLU A 141 -24.89 -6.25 -13.55
N ASN A 142 -24.99 -6.93 -14.71
CA ASN A 142 -26.13 -6.95 -15.65
C ASN A 142 -25.74 -7.64 -16.96
N TYR A 143 -25.96 -8.96 -17.04
CA TYR A 143 -26.36 -9.68 -18.26
C TYR A 143 -27.56 -10.56 -17.94
#